data_AF-A0A356ZBT8-F1
#
_entry.id   AF-A0A356ZBT8-F1
#
_cell.length_a   1.000
_cell.length_b   1.000
_cell.length_c   1.000
_cell.angle_alpha   90.00
_cell.angle_beta   90.00
_cell.angle_gamma   90.00
#
_symmetry.space_group_name_H-M   'P 1'
#
loop_
_entity.id
_entity.type
_entity.pdbx_description
1 polymer ?
#
loop_
_entity_poly.entity_id
_entity_poly.type
_entity_poly.pdbx_seq_one_letter_code
_entity_poly.pdbx_strand_id
1 'polypeptide(L)' 'SRRFIRGHAGWDEEGWKVTVLPGQKPSMIRSLVNCNALIDMPAGSPPIEVGQDVSILLLNSLF' A
#
# COMPACT_ATOMS: atom_id res chain seq x y z
N SER A 1 -16.17 3.25 -3.80
CA SER A 1 -15.67 1.96 -4.33
C SER A 1 -14.54 1.45 -3.45
N ARG A 2 -14.24 0.14 -3.49
CA ARG A 2 -13.02 -0.43 -2.89
C ARG A 2 -11.80 0.15 -3.61
N ARG A 3 -10.73 0.45 -2.88
CA ARG A 3 -9.51 1.06 -3.39
C ARG A 3 -8.31 0.20 -3.03
N PHE A 4 -7.36 0.09 -3.96
CA PHE A 4 -6.04 -0.49 -3.69
C PHE A 4 -5.01 0.63 -3.78
N ILE A 5 -4.32 0.89 -2.67
CA ILE A 5 -3.33 1.96 -2.58
C ILE A 5 -1.95 1.34 -2.69
N ARG A 6 -1.13 1.85 -3.61
CA ARG A 6 0.23 1.36 -3.83
C ARG A 6 1.13 1.76 -2.65
N GLY A 7 1.84 0.78 -2.11
CA GLY A 7 2.72 0.98 -0.96
C GLY A 7 4.01 0.18 -1.08
N HIS A 8 4.93 0.51 -0.17
CA HIS A 8 6.12 -0.28 0.08
C HIS A 8 6.03 -0.83 1.51
N ALA A 9 5.80 -2.14 1.63
CA ALA A 9 5.87 -2.88 2.88
C ALA A 9 7.33 -3.23 3.21
N GLY A 10 7.68 -3.09 4.49
CA GLY A 10 8.94 -3.51 5.07
C GLY A 10 8.70 -4.16 6.42
N TRP A 11 9.72 -4.85 6.92
CA TRP A 11 9.72 -5.47 8.24
C TRP A 11 10.85 -4.86 9.07
N ASP A 12 10.55 -4.43 10.29
CA ASP A 12 11.53 -3.97 11.27
C ASP A 12 11.28 -4.59 12.66
N GLU A 13 11.95 -4.09 13.70
CA GLU A 13 11.83 -4.59 15.08
C GLU A 13 10.42 -4.44 15.67
N GLU A 14 9.59 -3.55 15.12
CA GLU A 14 8.20 -3.33 15.52
C GLU A 14 7.22 -4.13 14.64
N GLY A 15 7.72 -4.89 13.65
CA GLY A 15 6.93 -5.77 12.78
C GLY A 15 6.70 -5.21 11.38
N TRP A 16 5.55 -5.55 10.78
CA TRP A 16 5.19 -5.09 9.44
C TRP A 16 4.83 -3.61 9.45
N LYS A 17 5.46 -2.84 8.57
CA LYS A 17 5.09 -1.45 8.27
C LYS A 17 4.88 -1.28 6.78
N VAL A 18 3.95 -0.39 6.41
CA VAL A 18 3.70 -0.05 5.01
C VAL A 18 3.71 1.46 4.82
N THR A 19 4.48 1.92 3.84
CA THR A 19 4.54 3.33 3.46
C THR A 19 3.72 3.55 2.19
N VAL A 20 2.81 4.53 2.22
CA VAL A 20 2.06 4.94 1.02
C VAL A 20 2.99 5.65 0.04
N LEU A 21 3.05 5.17 -1.20
CA LEU A 21 3.88 5.79 -2.22
C LEU A 21 3.19 7.03 -2.83
N PRO A 22 3.93 8.09 -3.21
CA PRO A 22 3.35 9.23 -3.90
C PRO A 22 2.91 8.85 -5.32
N GLY A 23 1.92 9.57 -5.88
CA GLY A 23 1.47 9.34 -7.26
C GLY A 23 0.49 8.16 -7.40
N GLN A 24 -0.63 8.24 -6.68
CA GLN A 24 -1.68 7.21 -6.64
C GLN A 24 -2.69 7.28 -7.80
N LYS A 25 -2.59 8.27 -8.71
CA LYS A 25 -3.46 8.31 -9.90
C LYS A 25 -3.17 7.12 -10.82
N PRO A 26 -4.19 6.49 -11.45
CA PRO A 26 -3.97 5.35 -12.35
C PRO A 26 -3.05 5.66 -13.54
N SER A 27 -3.08 6.90 -14.05
CA SER A 27 -2.20 7.35 -15.12
C SER A 27 -0.74 7.56 -14.71
N MET A 28 -0.42 7.49 -13.41
CA MET A 28 0.94 7.63 -12.89
C MET A 28 1.55 6.26 -12.67
N ILE A 29 2.53 5.91 -13.51
CA ILE A 29 3.26 4.64 -13.45
C ILE A 29 4.37 4.68 -12.39
N ARG A 30 4.89 5.86 -12.04
CA ARG A 30 6.08 6.03 -11.17
C ARG A 30 5.98 5.28 -9.83
N SER A 31 4.81 5.24 -9.22
CA SER A 31 4.61 4.53 -7.94
C SER A 31 4.73 3.01 -8.08
N LEU A 32 4.51 2.44 -9.26
CA LEU A 32 4.62 0.99 -9.48
C LEU A 32 6.06 0.48 -9.37
N VAL A 33 7.07 1.31 -9.69
CA VAL A 33 8.49 0.91 -9.69
C VAL A 33 8.96 0.45 -8.30
N ASN A 34 8.52 1.13 -7.25
CA ASN A 34 8.90 0.83 -5.87
C ASN A 34 7.76 0.18 -5.07
N CYS A 35 6.67 -0.22 -5.75
CA CYS A 35 5.52 -0.82 -5.10
C CYS A 35 5.74 -2.31 -4.91
N ASN A 36 5.78 -2.78 -3.66
CA ASN A 36 5.80 -4.21 -3.33
C ASN A 36 4.55 -4.64 -2.55
N ALA A 37 3.58 -3.73 -2.33
CA ALA A 37 2.36 -4.03 -1.59
C ALA A 37 1.18 -3.17 -2.05
N LEU A 38 -0.03 -3.71 -1.95
CA LEU A 38 -1.27 -2.97 -2.11
C LEU A 38 -2.01 -2.94 -0.77
N ILE A 39 -2.29 -1.74 -0.27
CA ILE A 39 -3.15 -1.56 0.90
C ILE A 39 -4.60 -1.68 0.44
N ASP A 40 -5.33 -2.62 1.05
CA ASP A 40 -6.73 -2.88 0.76
C ASP A 40 -7.62 -1.95 1.57
N MET A 41 -8.37 -1.10 0.86
CA MET A 41 -9.33 -0.18 1.45
C MET A 41 -10.75 -0.54 1.01
N PRO A 42 -11.57 -1.13 1.90
CA PRO A 42 -12.98 -1.38 1.63
C PRO A 42 -13.74 -0.13 1.17
N ALA A 43 -14.88 -0.34 0.53
CA ALA A 43 -15.73 0.77 0.10
C ALA A 43 -16.29 1.50 1.34
N GLY A 44 -16.22 2.84 1.32
CA GLY A 44 -16.70 3.67 2.42
C GLY A 44 -15.71 3.84 3.58
N SER A 45 -14.53 3.19 3.52
CA SER A 45 -13.49 3.40 4.52
C SER A 45 -12.97 4.85 4.52
N PRO A 46 -12.70 5.44 5.70
CA PRO A 46 -12.13 6.77 5.81
C PRO A 46 -10.73 6.85 5.18
N PRO A 47 -10.13 8.05 5.04
CA PRO A 47 -8.71 8.18 4.73
C PRO A 47 -7.85 7.41 5.74
N ILE A 48 -6.70 6.90 5.29
CA ILE A 48 -5.73 6.23 6.17
C ILE A 48 -4.96 7.27 6.96
N GLU A 49 -4.77 7.01 8.25
CA GLU A 49 -3.91 7.80 9.13
C GLU A 49 -2.62 7.05 9.47
N VAL A 50 -1.59 7.80 9.88
CA VAL A 50 -0.31 7.22 10.31
C VAL A 50 -0.52 6.45 11.62
N GLY A 51 0.04 5.24 11.69
CA GLY A 51 -0.10 4.35 12.85
C GLY A 51 -1.40 3.53 12.85
N GLN A 52 -2.27 3.70 11.86
CA GLN A 52 -3.45 2.87 11.70
C GLN A 52 -3.06 1.48 11.17
N ASP A 53 -3.61 0.43 11.79
CA ASP A 53 -3.53 -0.93 11.25
C ASP A 53 -4.33 -1.05 9.94
N VAL A 54 -3.71 -1.69 8.95
CA VAL A 54 -4.28 -1.88 7.61
C VAL A 54 -4.01 -3.28 7.09
N SER A 55 -4.90 -3.77 6.22
CA SER A 55 -4.68 -5.01 5.47
C SER A 55 -3.86 -4.73 4.22
N ILE A 56 -2.80 -5.52 4.00
CA ILE A 56 -1.96 -5.42 2.81
C ILE A 56 -1.96 -6.72 2.01
N LEU A 57 -1.91 -6.58 0.70
CA LEU A 57 -1.57 -7.64 -0.25
C LEU A 57 -0.11 -7.44 -0.65
N LEU A 58 0.78 -8.33 -0.20
CA LEU A 58 2.16 -8.32 -0.67
C LEU A 58 2.21 -8.75 -2.14
N LEU A 59 2.87 -7.93 -2.95
CA LEU A 59 3.11 -8.20 -4.35
C LEU A 59 4.39 -9.02 -4.44
N ASN A 60 4.23 -10.33 -4.46
CA ASN A 60 5.35 -11.24 -4.67
C ASN A 60 5.83 -11.12 -6.13
N SER A 61 7.14 -10.93 -6.32
CA SER A 61 7.76 -11.32 -7.58
C SER A 61 7.86 -12.83 -7.56
N LEU A 62 7.07 -13.51 -8.38
CA LEU A 62 7.29 -14.92 -8.73
C LEU A 62 8.56 -15.05 -9.59
N PHE A 63 9.72 -14.56 -9.16
CA PHE A 63 11.03 -14.80 -9.79
C PHE A 63 12.15 -14.65 -8.77
#